data_AF-X0TFY5-F1
#
_entry.id   AF-X0TFY5-F1
#
_cell.length_a   1.000
_cell.length_b   1.000
_cell.length_c   1.000
_cell.angle_alpha   90.00
_cell.angle_beta   90.00
_cell.angle_gamma   90.00
#
_symmetry.space_group_name_H-M   'P 1'
#
loop_
_entity.id
_entity.type
_entity.pdbx_description
1 polymer ?
#
loop_
_entity_poly.entity_id
_entity_poly.type
_entity_poly.pdbx_seq_one_letter_code
_entity_poly.pdbx_strand_id
1 'polypeptide(L)'
;TGLKEKGLGVMPADIGQGWGGGALSTEKVAAALEGAWILGFLRDEAPNLRYGATLLPKNPGTGQPGNFIYTVAWGINANSKNKDAAFEVMEALTSPAAQQWILERGLAIPSRKALADNPYFEKDTPEAQANKIVFLGASAGYVKPFKFREYGDKWMSPINVALSEVMSGQKTVDEALELAQEQLDELLK
;
A
#
# COMPACT_ATOMS: atom_id res chain seq x y z
N THR A 1 14.38 -10.69 14.24
CA THR A 1 13.80 -9.39 14.65
C THR A 1 14.93 -8.45 15.05
N GLY A 2 14.68 -7.15 15.22
CA GLY A 2 15.74 -6.20 15.64
C GLY A 2 16.21 -5.20 14.59
N LEU A 3 15.40 -4.86 13.56
CA LEU A 3 15.74 -3.71 12.71
C LEU A 3 15.82 -2.43 13.54
N LYS A 4 14.85 -2.19 14.44
CA LYS A 4 14.89 -1.01 15.31
C LYS A 4 16.01 -1.06 16.34
N GLU A 5 16.21 -2.19 17.01
CA GLU A 5 17.31 -2.38 17.98
C GLU A 5 18.69 -2.11 17.36
N LYS A 6 18.86 -2.47 16.08
CA LYS A 6 20.09 -2.22 15.31
C LYS A 6 20.14 -0.81 14.69
N GLY A 7 19.13 0.03 14.91
CA GLY A 7 19.04 1.36 14.29
C GLY A 7 18.80 1.34 12.78
N LEU A 8 18.36 0.21 12.22
CA LEU A 8 18.13 -0.02 10.79
C LEU A 8 16.67 0.17 10.37
N GLY A 9 15.75 0.36 11.33
CA GLY A 9 14.34 0.60 11.08
C GLY A 9 13.78 1.63 12.04
N VAL A 10 12.88 2.47 11.55
CA VAL A 10 12.25 3.56 12.30
C VAL A 10 10.78 3.65 11.92
N MET A 11 9.93 4.03 12.88
CA MET A 11 8.55 4.37 12.55
C MET A 11 8.50 5.78 11.96
N PRO A 12 7.66 6.06 10.96
CA PRO A 12 7.52 7.42 10.43
C PRO A 12 7.28 8.47 11.54
N ALA A 13 6.45 8.11 12.54
CA ALA A 13 6.14 8.98 13.67
C ALA A 13 7.37 9.37 14.50
N ASP A 14 8.36 8.47 14.65
CA ASP A 14 9.59 8.72 15.41
C ASP A 14 10.44 9.84 14.78
N ILE A 15 10.23 10.14 13.49
CA ILE A 15 10.92 11.20 12.75
C ILE A 15 9.99 12.34 12.31
N GLY A 16 8.79 12.42 12.89
CA GLY A 16 7.82 13.48 12.66
C GLY A 16 7.02 13.35 11.36
N GLN A 17 6.87 12.13 10.83
CA GLN A 17 6.17 11.85 9.59
C GLN A 17 4.94 10.97 9.82
N GLY A 18 3.86 11.19 9.06
CA GLY A 18 2.61 10.45 9.23
C GLY A 18 2.58 9.06 8.58
N TRP A 19 3.49 8.80 7.63
CA TRP A 19 3.51 7.57 6.82
C TRP A 19 4.88 7.37 6.14
N GLY A 20 5.10 6.20 5.54
CA GLY A 20 6.39 5.83 4.94
C GLY A 20 6.80 6.73 3.78
N GLY A 21 5.85 7.18 2.97
CA GLY A 21 6.10 8.15 1.91
C GLY A 21 6.68 9.48 2.42
N GLY A 22 6.09 10.04 3.48
CA GLY A 22 6.61 11.23 4.15
C GLY A 22 7.96 11.00 4.82
N ALA A 23 8.21 9.80 5.36
CA ALA A 23 9.54 9.44 5.86
C ALA A 23 10.59 9.49 4.74
N LEU A 24 10.30 8.89 3.58
CA LEU A 24 11.22 8.83 2.44
C LEU A 24 11.50 10.23 1.85
N SER A 25 10.49 11.09 1.76
CA SER A 25 10.66 12.45 1.20
C SER A 25 11.60 13.34 2.03
N THR A 26 11.80 13.02 3.31
CA THR A 26 12.73 13.77 4.18
C THR A 26 14.19 13.36 4.03
N GLU A 27 14.51 12.35 3.20
CA GLU A 27 15.85 11.76 3.06
C GLU A 27 16.44 11.17 4.36
N LYS A 28 15.64 11.05 5.43
CA LYS A 28 16.05 10.44 6.71
C LYS A 28 16.02 8.91 6.69
N VAL A 29 15.36 8.31 5.70
CA VAL A 29 15.32 6.86 5.49
C VAL A 29 15.70 6.55 4.04
N ALA A 30 16.43 5.45 3.83
CA ALA A 30 16.87 5.04 2.49
C ALA A 30 15.80 4.26 1.71
N ALA A 31 14.79 3.71 2.39
CA ALA A 31 13.73 2.92 1.78
C ALA A 31 12.43 3.01 2.59
N ALA A 32 11.30 2.88 1.90
CA ALA A 32 9.96 2.75 2.48
C ALA A 32 9.18 1.65 1.74
N LEU A 33 8.33 0.91 2.45
CA LEU A 33 7.44 -0.09 1.87
C LEU A 33 6.14 0.61 1.46
N GLU A 34 5.99 0.92 0.17
CA GLU A 34 4.91 1.77 -0.33
C GLU A 34 4.38 1.29 -1.68
N GLY A 35 3.17 1.76 -2.04
CA GLY A 35 2.54 1.52 -3.34
C GLY A 35 2.63 2.73 -4.27
N ALA A 36 1.99 2.63 -5.44
CA ALA A 36 2.04 3.68 -6.48
C ALA A 36 1.57 5.06 -6.01
N TRP A 37 0.71 5.14 -4.98
CA TRP A 37 0.22 6.40 -4.42
C TRP A 37 1.33 7.36 -3.94
N ILE A 38 2.52 6.84 -3.62
CA ILE A 38 3.67 7.66 -3.23
C ILE A 38 4.22 8.53 -4.37
N LEU A 39 4.05 8.10 -5.64
CA LEU A 39 4.78 8.70 -6.77
C LEU A 39 4.36 10.15 -7.03
N GLY A 40 3.05 10.43 -6.99
CA GLY A 40 2.54 11.79 -7.10
C GLY A 40 3.03 12.68 -5.95
N PHE A 41 3.04 12.13 -4.73
CA PHE A 41 3.53 12.84 -3.55
C PHE A 41 5.02 13.19 -3.65
N LEU A 42 5.89 12.27 -4.08
CA LEU A 42 7.32 12.57 -4.25
C LEU A 42 7.58 13.59 -5.35
N ARG A 43 6.84 13.51 -6.47
CA ARG A 43 6.93 14.52 -7.53
C ARG A 43 6.64 15.93 -6.99
N ASP A 44 5.61 16.05 -6.15
CA ASP A 44 5.12 17.35 -5.70
C ASP A 44 5.92 17.88 -4.49
N GLU A 45 6.27 17.03 -3.53
CA GLU A 45 6.87 17.41 -2.23
C GLU A 45 8.39 17.17 -2.16
N ALA A 46 8.94 16.31 -3.02
CA ALA A 46 10.38 16.01 -3.05
C ALA A 46 10.90 15.88 -4.50
N PRO A 47 10.71 16.90 -5.36
CA PRO A 47 11.00 16.80 -6.81
C PRO A 47 12.46 16.52 -7.15
N ASN A 48 13.38 16.80 -6.23
CA ASN A 48 14.82 16.56 -6.40
C ASN A 48 15.28 15.22 -5.82
N LEU A 49 14.41 14.49 -5.12
CA LEU A 49 14.74 13.20 -4.56
C LEU A 49 14.99 12.20 -5.69
N ARG A 50 16.17 11.59 -5.70
CA ARG A 50 16.46 10.46 -6.59
C ARG A 50 15.90 9.19 -5.96
N TYR A 51 14.85 8.65 -6.54
CA TYR A 51 14.22 7.42 -6.06
C TYR A 51 14.08 6.37 -7.17
N GLY A 52 13.80 5.14 -6.75
CA GLY A 52 13.41 4.04 -7.62
C GLY A 52 12.58 3.04 -6.82
N ALA A 53 12.05 2.02 -7.50
CA ALA A 53 11.32 0.94 -6.86
C ALA A 53 11.97 -0.41 -7.16
N THR A 54 11.79 -1.35 -6.25
CA THR A 54 12.14 -2.76 -6.44
C THR A 54 11.04 -3.62 -5.85
N LEU A 55 11.01 -4.91 -6.22
CA LEU A 55 10.08 -5.86 -5.61
C LEU A 55 10.40 -6.05 -4.12
N LEU A 56 9.40 -6.46 -3.35
CA LEU A 56 9.59 -6.81 -1.95
C LEU A 56 10.67 -7.90 -1.79
N PRO A 57 11.43 -7.89 -0.68
CA PRO A 57 12.44 -8.93 -0.43
C PRO A 57 11.85 -10.33 -0.49
N LYS A 58 12.63 -11.26 -1.05
CA LYS A 58 12.25 -12.68 -1.11
C LYS A 58 12.29 -13.28 0.29
N ASN A 59 11.30 -14.09 0.63
CA ASN A 59 11.36 -14.93 1.81
C ASN A 59 12.48 -15.99 1.63
N PRO A 60 13.40 -16.17 2.59
CA PRO A 60 14.50 -17.13 2.46
C PRO A 60 14.07 -18.59 2.34
N GLY A 61 12.94 -18.97 2.93
CA GLY A 61 12.43 -20.34 2.90
C GLY A 61 11.71 -20.71 1.61
N THR A 62 10.98 -19.76 1.01
CA THR A 62 10.22 -20.01 -0.23
C THR A 62 10.90 -19.48 -1.48
N GLY A 63 11.85 -18.56 -1.36
CA GLY A 63 12.49 -17.87 -2.48
C GLY A 63 11.57 -16.89 -3.23
N GLN A 64 10.37 -16.63 -2.72
CA GLN A 64 9.37 -15.76 -3.36
C GLN A 64 9.10 -14.51 -2.51
N PRO A 65 8.82 -13.35 -3.12
CA PRO A 65 8.27 -12.21 -2.40
C PRO A 65 6.83 -12.51 -1.96
N GLY A 66 6.38 -11.83 -0.91
CA GLY A 66 4.97 -11.78 -0.52
C GLY A 66 4.44 -10.36 -0.66
N ASN A 67 3.23 -10.17 -1.17
CA ASN A 67 2.65 -8.84 -1.38
C ASN A 67 1.15 -8.80 -1.10
N PHE A 68 0.62 -7.63 -0.77
CA PHE A 68 -0.81 -7.36 -0.78
C PHE A 68 -1.20 -6.55 -2.01
N ILE A 69 -2.31 -6.90 -2.62
CA ILE A 69 -2.96 -6.06 -3.64
C ILE A 69 -4.18 -5.39 -3.01
N TYR A 70 -4.19 -4.06 -3.07
CA TYR A 70 -5.27 -3.23 -2.55
C TYR A 70 -6.17 -2.79 -3.70
N THR A 71 -7.49 -2.78 -3.45
CA THR A 71 -8.48 -2.30 -4.42
C THR A 71 -9.20 -1.10 -3.82
N VAL A 72 -9.24 -0.01 -4.56
CA VAL A 72 -10.16 1.11 -4.32
C VAL A 72 -11.36 0.99 -5.27
N ALA A 73 -12.54 1.38 -4.80
CA ALA A 73 -13.77 1.29 -5.57
C ALA A 73 -14.65 2.52 -5.35
N TRP A 74 -15.41 2.88 -6.37
CA TRP A 74 -16.54 3.78 -6.23
C TRP A 74 -17.76 2.98 -5.74
N GLY A 75 -18.51 3.53 -4.79
CA GLY A 75 -19.73 2.93 -4.28
C GLY A 75 -20.90 3.90 -4.37
N ILE A 76 -22.08 3.42 -4.78
CA ILE A 76 -23.32 4.20 -4.74
C ILE A 76 -23.98 3.98 -3.39
N ASN A 77 -24.28 5.06 -2.67
CA ASN A 77 -25.04 4.97 -1.43
C ASN A 77 -26.43 4.36 -1.71
N ALA A 78 -26.76 3.27 -1.01
CA ALA A 78 -28.03 2.56 -1.17
C ALA A 78 -29.27 3.46 -0.93
N ASN A 79 -29.12 4.48 -0.06
CA ASN A 79 -30.17 5.44 0.27
C ASN A 79 -30.21 6.65 -0.69
N SER A 80 -29.37 6.69 -1.72
CA SER A 80 -29.40 7.78 -2.70
C SER A 80 -30.77 7.86 -3.38
N LYS A 81 -31.29 9.09 -3.49
CA LYS A 81 -32.49 9.42 -4.26
C LYS A 81 -32.20 9.57 -5.77
N ASN A 82 -30.92 9.70 -6.14
CA ASN A 82 -30.47 9.94 -7.52
C ASN A 82 -29.55 8.79 -7.98
N LYS A 83 -30.05 7.55 -7.97
CA LYS A 83 -29.24 6.36 -8.30
C LYS A 83 -28.77 6.35 -9.75
N ASP A 84 -29.63 6.73 -10.68
CA ASP A 84 -29.30 6.73 -12.11
C ASP A 84 -28.19 7.74 -12.42
N ALA A 85 -28.33 8.98 -11.96
CA ALA A 85 -27.27 9.99 -12.09
C ALA A 85 -25.96 9.58 -11.39
N ALA A 86 -26.04 8.95 -10.20
CA ALA A 86 -24.85 8.44 -9.52
C ALA A 86 -24.19 7.29 -10.30
N PHE A 87 -24.97 6.47 -10.99
CA PHE A 87 -24.47 5.41 -11.86
C PHE A 87 -23.76 5.98 -13.09
N GLU A 88 -24.32 6.99 -13.76
CA GLU A 88 -23.66 7.68 -14.88
C GLU A 88 -22.30 8.27 -14.47
N VAL A 89 -22.23 8.90 -13.29
CA VAL A 89 -20.97 9.41 -12.73
C VAL A 89 -19.98 8.27 -12.47
N MET A 90 -20.44 7.16 -11.89
CA MET A 90 -19.61 5.98 -11.64
C MET A 90 -19.06 5.39 -12.95
N GLU A 91 -19.86 5.32 -14.01
CA GLU A 91 -19.41 4.87 -15.34
C GLU A 91 -18.32 5.79 -15.90
N ALA A 92 -18.51 7.11 -15.80
CA ALA A 92 -17.51 8.08 -16.23
C ALA A 92 -16.18 7.93 -15.45
N LEU A 93 -16.25 7.85 -14.12
CA LEU A 93 -15.09 7.72 -13.23
C LEU A 93 -14.34 6.39 -13.38
N THR A 94 -15.02 5.35 -13.86
CA THR A 94 -14.42 4.04 -14.10
C THR A 94 -14.09 3.79 -15.57
N SER A 95 -14.40 4.71 -16.48
CA SER A 95 -14.17 4.58 -17.93
C SER A 95 -12.70 4.28 -18.28
N PRO A 96 -12.41 3.69 -19.46
CA PRO A 96 -11.04 3.50 -19.92
C PRO A 96 -10.21 4.79 -19.89
N ALA A 97 -10.80 5.92 -20.30
CA ALA A 97 -10.14 7.22 -20.29
C ALA A 97 -9.78 7.68 -18.88
N ALA A 98 -10.70 7.55 -17.91
CA ALA A 98 -10.43 7.88 -16.52
C ALA A 98 -9.34 6.98 -15.92
N GLN A 99 -9.39 5.66 -16.18
CA GLN A 99 -8.38 4.72 -15.70
C GLN A 99 -7.00 4.96 -16.33
N GLN A 100 -6.95 5.34 -17.61
CA GLN A 100 -5.71 5.75 -18.26
C GLN A 100 -5.14 7.03 -17.62
N TRP A 101 -5.99 8.02 -17.34
CA TRP A 101 -5.57 9.25 -16.68
C TRP A 101 -5.00 8.98 -15.28
N ILE A 102 -5.64 8.11 -14.49
CA ILE A 102 -5.16 7.72 -13.15
C ILE A 102 -3.80 7.02 -13.24
N LEU A 103 -3.64 6.09 -14.19
CA LEU A 103 -2.39 5.37 -14.42
C LEU A 103 -1.26 6.34 -14.79
N GLU A 104 -1.49 7.22 -15.77
CA GLU A 104 -0.46 8.13 -16.28
C GLU A 104 -0.06 9.22 -15.27
N ARG A 105 -0.91 9.51 -14.28
CA ARG A 105 -0.56 10.35 -13.13
C ARG A 105 0.35 9.65 -12.11
N GLY A 106 0.59 8.36 -12.28
CA GLY A 106 1.40 7.53 -11.40
C GLY A 106 0.69 7.13 -10.11
N LEU A 107 -0.60 7.46 -9.93
CA LEU A 107 -1.30 7.32 -8.65
C LEU A 107 -1.64 5.86 -8.32
N ALA A 108 -2.05 5.08 -9.31
CA ALA A 108 -2.46 3.69 -9.15
C ALA A 108 -2.10 2.85 -10.37
N ILE A 109 -2.03 1.54 -10.17
CA ILE A 109 -1.93 0.56 -11.25
C ILE A 109 -3.32 0.33 -11.89
N PRO A 110 -3.40 -0.07 -13.17
CA PRO A 110 -4.68 -0.18 -13.84
C PRO A 110 -5.51 -1.35 -13.34
N SER A 111 -6.82 -1.12 -13.16
CA SER A 111 -7.81 -2.18 -12.86
C SER A 111 -8.38 -2.84 -14.13
N ARG A 112 -8.07 -2.31 -15.31
CA ARG A 112 -8.56 -2.78 -16.62
C ARG A 112 -7.48 -3.52 -17.38
N LYS A 113 -7.77 -4.75 -17.83
CA LYS A 113 -6.85 -5.58 -18.64
C LYS A 113 -6.33 -4.86 -19.89
N ALA A 114 -7.16 -4.04 -20.53
CA ALA A 114 -6.78 -3.28 -21.73
C ALA A 114 -5.67 -2.26 -21.50
N LEU A 115 -5.34 -1.94 -20.24
CA LEU A 115 -4.28 -1.01 -19.87
C LEU A 115 -3.02 -1.74 -19.32
N ALA A 116 -2.98 -3.08 -19.37
CA ALA A 116 -1.84 -3.85 -18.87
C ALA A 116 -0.54 -3.52 -19.63
N ASP A 117 -0.64 -3.28 -20.94
CA ASP A 117 0.48 -2.94 -21.83
C ASP A 117 0.52 -1.44 -22.16
N ASN A 118 0.07 -0.59 -21.23
CA ASN A 118 0.00 0.85 -21.47
C ASN A 118 1.41 1.45 -21.70
N PRO A 119 1.64 2.26 -22.76
CA PRO A 119 2.94 2.87 -23.05
C PRO A 119 3.54 3.71 -21.92
N TYR A 120 2.73 4.15 -20.96
CA TYR A 120 3.19 4.82 -19.74
C TYR A 120 4.31 4.05 -19.04
N PHE A 121 4.21 2.72 -18.97
CA PHE A 121 5.22 1.89 -18.31
C PHE A 121 6.59 1.89 -19.00
N GLU A 122 6.66 2.31 -20.25
CA GLU A 122 7.92 2.40 -21.01
C GLU A 122 8.52 3.81 -21.03
N LYS A 123 7.89 4.79 -20.38
CA LYS A 123 8.44 6.15 -20.29
C LYS A 123 9.69 6.16 -19.40
N ASP A 124 10.69 6.92 -19.81
CA ASP A 124 11.92 7.14 -19.04
C ASP A 124 11.72 8.26 -18.01
N THR A 125 10.79 8.07 -17.08
CA THR A 125 10.64 8.93 -15.89
C THR A 125 10.67 8.08 -14.62
N PRO A 126 11.14 8.63 -13.48
CA PRO A 126 11.16 7.90 -12.21
C PRO A 126 9.79 7.34 -11.82
N GLU A 127 8.71 8.10 -12.05
CA GLU A 127 7.34 7.67 -11.75
C GLU A 127 6.92 6.47 -12.61
N ALA A 128 7.14 6.54 -13.92
CA ALA A 128 6.77 5.47 -14.84
C ALA A 128 7.53 4.18 -14.53
N GLN A 129 8.85 4.27 -14.32
CA GLN A 129 9.69 3.13 -13.98
C GLN A 129 9.30 2.53 -12.63
N ALA A 130 9.06 3.35 -11.61
CA ALA A 130 8.64 2.86 -10.31
C ALA A 130 7.24 2.23 -10.36
N ASN A 131 6.28 2.84 -11.08
CA ASN A 131 4.92 2.32 -11.22
C ASN A 131 4.91 0.97 -11.96
N LYS A 132 5.77 0.79 -12.98
CA LYS A 132 5.97 -0.52 -13.63
C LYS A 132 6.37 -1.60 -12.64
N ILE A 133 7.27 -1.32 -11.70
CA ILE A 133 7.65 -2.27 -10.65
C ILE A 133 6.48 -2.57 -9.71
N VAL A 134 5.70 -1.57 -9.31
CA VAL A 134 4.49 -1.77 -8.51
C VAL A 134 3.49 -2.67 -9.24
N PHE A 135 3.30 -2.45 -10.55
CA PHE A 135 2.43 -3.26 -11.40
C PHE A 135 2.90 -4.72 -11.49
N LEU A 136 4.19 -4.96 -11.70
CA LEU A 136 4.77 -6.31 -11.65
C LEU A 136 4.57 -6.96 -10.27
N GLY A 137 4.74 -6.18 -9.20
CA GLY A 137 4.49 -6.60 -7.83
C GLY A 137 3.06 -7.08 -7.55
N ALA A 138 2.09 -6.69 -8.37
CA ALA A 138 0.70 -7.14 -8.26
C ALA A 138 0.51 -8.64 -8.61
N SER A 139 1.52 -9.29 -9.19
CA SER A 139 1.49 -10.72 -9.53
C SER A 139 2.78 -11.48 -9.18
N ALA A 140 3.79 -10.79 -8.61
CA ALA A 140 5.07 -11.40 -8.28
C ALA A 140 5.01 -12.17 -6.95
N GLY A 141 5.18 -13.50 -7.00
CA GLY A 141 5.26 -14.37 -5.83
C GLY A 141 3.91 -14.60 -5.16
N TYR A 142 3.87 -14.56 -3.83
CA TYR A 142 2.67 -14.79 -3.03
C TYR A 142 1.88 -13.50 -2.85
N VAL A 143 0.98 -13.21 -3.79
CA VAL A 143 0.11 -12.02 -3.72
C VAL A 143 -1.26 -12.39 -3.16
N LYS A 144 -1.74 -11.61 -2.18
CA LYS A 144 -3.09 -11.75 -1.61
C LYS A 144 -3.89 -10.44 -1.75
N PRO A 145 -5.17 -10.50 -2.14
CA PRO A 145 -6.02 -9.32 -2.09
C PRO A 145 -6.28 -8.92 -0.64
N PHE A 146 -6.08 -7.64 -0.35
CA PHE A 146 -6.49 -7.06 0.92
C PHE A 146 -8.02 -6.98 0.96
N LYS A 147 -8.63 -7.51 2.02
CA LYS A 147 -10.09 -7.56 2.18
C LYS A 147 -10.45 -7.37 3.65
N PHE A 148 -11.39 -6.47 3.92
CA PHE A 148 -11.95 -6.25 5.26
C PHE A 148 -12.79 -7.44 5.77
N ARG A 149 -13.40 -8.21 4.85
CA ARG A 149 -14.30 -9.35 5.16
C ARG A 149 -15.39 -8.94 6.17
N GLU A 150 -15.89 -9.87 6.97
CA GLU A 150 -17.01 -9.69 7.90
C GLU A 150 -16.68 -8.79 9.10
N TYR A 151 -15.40 -8.70 9.48
CA TYR A 151 -14.96 -7.97 10.66
C TYR A 151 -14.54 -6.51 10.38
N GLY A 152 -14.66 -6.05 9.13
CA GLY A 152 -14.28 -4.68 8.80
C GLY A 152 -12.78 -4.44 9.01
N ASP A 153 -12.45 -3.31 9.62
CA ASP A 153 -11.09 -2.95 10.05
C ASP A 153 -10.68 -3.54 11.40
N LYS A 154 -11.64 -4.11 12.15
CA LYS A 154 -11.41 -4.57 13.53
C LYS A 154 -10.37 -5.67 13.63
N TRP A 155 -10.28 -6.57 12.64
CA TRP A 155 -9.28 -7.64 12.64
C TRP A 155 -7.85 -7.12 12.54
N MET A 156 -7.64 -5.91 12.01
CA MET A 156 -6.29 -5.34 11.88
C MET A 156 -5.79 -4.71 13.17
N SER A 157 -6.70 -4.21 14.02
CA SER A 157 -6.34 -3.44 15.20
C SER A 157 -5.39 -4.22 16.13
N PRO A 158 -5.66 -5.49 16.49
CA PRO A 158 -4.76 -6.27 17.34
C PRO A 158 -3.37 -6.43 16.73
N ILE A 159 -3.29 -6.64 15.41
CA ILE A 159 -2.02 -6.80 14.67
C ILE A 159 -1.24 -5.49 14.68
N ASN A 160 -1.89 -4.35 14.42
CA ASN A 160 -1.24 -3.04 14.38
C ASN A 160 -0.73 -2.62 15.78
N VAL A 161 -1.49 -2.93 16.83
CA VAL A 161 -1.07 -2.70 18.22
C VAL A 161 0.15 -3.56 18.52
N ALA A 162 0.10 -4.87 18.26
CA ALA A 162 1.21 -5.77 18.51
C ALA A 162 2.48 -5.33 17.77
N LEU A 163 2.38 -4.97 16.49
CA LEU A 163 3.50 -4.43 15.73
C LEU A 163 4.06 -3.16 16.39
N SER A 164 3.20 -2.22 16.78
CA SER A 164 3.63 -0.97 17.41
C SER A 164 4.31 -1.20 18.75
N GLU A 165 3.81 -2.10 19.59
CA GLU A 165 4.38 -2.43 20.90
C GLU A 165 5.72 -3.17 20.80
N VAL A 166 5.84 -4.09 19.83
CA VAL A 166 7.12 -4.77 19.53
C VAL A 166 8.13 -3.77 18.99
N MET A 167 7.71 -2.91 18.06
CA MET A 167 8.59 -1.87 17.54
C MET A 167 8.92 -0.83 18.60
N SER A 168 8.06 -0.47 19.54
CA SER A 168 8.41 0.47 20.61
C SER A 168 9.28 -0.16 21.71
N GLY A 169 9.42 -1.49 21.71
CA GLY A 169 10.09 -2.24 22.77
C GLY A 169 9.25 -2.37 24.04
N GLN A 170 7.95 -2.05 23.97
CA GLN A 170 7.02 -2.19 25.09
C GLN A 170 6.69 -3.65 25.41
N LYS A 171 6.74 -4.53 24.40
CA LYS A 171 6.50 -5.97 24.54
C LYS A 171 7.49 -6.78 23.72
N THR A 172 7.73 -8.01 24.16
CA THR A 172 8.36 -9.02 23.32
C THR A 172 7.42 -9.44 22.18
N VAL A 173 7.98 -10.08 21.15
CA VAL A 173 7.19 -10.62 20.03
C VAL A 173 6.14 -11.60 20.52
N ASP A 174 6.52 -12.50 21.44
CA ASP A 174 5.65 -13.56 21.93
C ASP A 174 4.48 -12.99 22.73
N GLU A 175 4.73 -12.08 23.67
CA GLU A 175 3.68 -11.41 24.46
C GLU A 175 2.71 -10.62 23.57
N ALA A 176 3.22 -9.89 22.58
CA ALA A 176 2.40 -9.08 21.68
C ALA A 176 1.52 -9.96 20.78
N LEU A 177 2.04 -11.09 20.30
CA LEU A 177 1.28 -12.03 19.49
C LEU A 177 0.23 -12.79 20.30
N GLU A 178 0.54 -13.18 21.54
CA GLU A 178 -0.42 -13.82 22.45
C GLU A 178 -1.63 -12.90 22.70
N LEU A 179 -1.39 -11.63 23.05
CA LEU A 179 -2.45 -10.65 23.24
C LEU A 179 -3.24 -10.36 21.96
N ALA A 180 -2.55 -10.26 20.81
CA ALA A 180 -3.23 -10.07 19.54
C ALA A 180 -4.13 -11.26 19.20
N GLN A 181 -3.68 -12.49 19.50
CA GLN A 181 -4.47 -13.70 19.31
C GLN A 181 -5.69 -13.72 20.24
N GLU A 182 -5.56 -13.41 21.52
CA GLU A 182 -6.69 -13.33 22.45
C GLU A 182 -7.77 -12.34 21.97
N GLN A 183 -7.36 -11.14 21.53
CA GLN A 183 -8.28 -10.13 21.00
C GLN A 183 -8.97 -10.58 19.71
N LEU A 184 -8.24 -11.29 18.83
CA LEU A 184 -8.82 -11.86 17.63
C LEU A 184 -9.81 -12.97 17.99
N ASP A 185 -9.47 -13.88 18.89
CA ASP A 185 -10.35 -14.97 19.33
C ASP A 185 -11.64 -14.43 19.95
N GLU A 186 -11.58 -13.31 20.68
CA GLU A 186 -12.78 -12.62 21.17
C GLU A 186 -13.63 -11.99 20.05
N LEU A 187 -13.00 -11.42 19.03
CA LEU A 187 -13.68 -10.85 17.87
C LEU A 187 -14.36 -11.92 17.00
N LEU A 188 -13.80 -13.13 16.99
CA LEU A 188 -14.28 -14.26 16.18
C LEU A 188 -15.40 -15.09 16.86
N LYS A 189 -15.70 -14.84 18.15
CA LYS A 189 -16.83 -15.47 18.86
C LYS A 189 -18.17 -14.90 18.39
#